data_AF-A0A958XNF4-F1
#
_entry.id   AF-A0A958XNF4-F1
#
_cell.length_a   1.000
_cell.length_b   1.000
_cell.length_c   1.000
_cell.angle_alpha   90.00
_cell.angle_beta   90.00
_cell.angle_gamma   90.00
#
_symmetry.space_group_name_H-M   'P 1'
#
loop_
_entity.id
_entity.type
_entity.pdbx_description
1 polymer ?
#
loop_
_entity_poly.entity_id
_entity_poly.type
_entity_poly.pdbx_seq_one_letter_code
_entity_poly.pdbx_strand_id
1 'polypeptide(L)'
;MKLLPKDFVEKFHPFALKTQEKTGISAVAILAQAALESGWGEKAPGNMFFGIKAKASDKPHKRQLVVTTEYLSSPDKGHLFPKVLSIEQVAAKRWKYKVKDWFRKYRNPKGSFDDHAKFFLQNKRYATAVKVGKDPLAFFEEIAKAGYATSPVYFDVLAKVARMIERYLPTAFSERAVLLPPIEDAEHLPEILEEDLRALVPNWPKRVDRQG
;
A
#
# COMPACT_ATOMS: atom_id res chain seq x y z
N MET A 1 11.68 -2.22 11.21
CA MET A 1 12.63 -1.17 10.80
C MET A 1 12.27 -0.75 9.39
N LYS A 2 12.18 0.56 9.14
CA LYS A 2 12.01 1.12 7.79
C LYS A 2 13.24 0.78 6.95
N LEU A 3 13.04 0.30 5.72
CA LEU A 3 14.15 0.04 4.79
C LEU A 3 14.44 1.28 3.96
N LEU A 4 15.69 1.41 3.50
CA LEU A 4 16.02 2.35 2.45
C LEU A 4 15.32 1.93 1.14
N PRO A 5 14.99 2.88 0.23
CA PRO A 5 14.33 2.53 -1.03
C PRO A 5 15.05 1.46 -1.84
N LYS A 6 16.39 1.53 -1.93
CA LYS A 6 17.22 0.53 -2.60
C LYS A 6 17.01 -0.86 -1.99
N ASP A 7 17.20 -1.00 -0.68
CA ASP A 7 17.03 -2.28 0.04
C ASP A 7 15.61 -2.83 -0.07
N PHE A 8 14.61 -1.95 -0.06
CA PHE A 8 13.21 -2.33 -0.25
C PHE A 8 13.00 -2.92 -1.65
N VAL A 9 13.51 -2.26 -2.68
CA VAL A 9 13.40 -2.71 -4.07
C VAL A 9 14.13 -4.03 -4.27
N GLU A 10 15.42 -4.12 -3.90
CA GLU A 10 16.22 -5.34 -4.03
C GLU A 10 15.54 -6.55 -3.36
N LYS A 11 14.98 -6.33 -2.16
CA LYS A 11 14.34 -7.38 -1.40
C LYS A 11 12.99 -7.81 -1.94
N PHE A 12 12.16 -6.87 -2.40
CA PHE A 12 10.74 -7.16 -2.70
C PHE A 12 10.41 -7.23 -4.18
N HIS A 13 11.26 -6.71 -5.06
CA HIS A 13 11.06 -6.74 -6.51
C HIS A 13 10.85 -8.16 -7.07
N PRO A 14 11.60 -9.21 -6.67
CA PRO A 14 11.36 -10.57 -7.17
C PRO A 14 9.95 -11.11 -6.84
N PHE A 15 9.31 -10.63 -5.77
CA PHE A 15 7.94 -11.01 -5.44
C PHE A 15 6.93 -10.22 -6.27
N ALA A 16 7.18 -8.93 -6.51
CA ALA A 16 6.33 -8.07 -7.33
C ALA A 16 6.32 -8.50 -8.80
N LEU A 17 7.48 -8.89 -9.37
CA LEU A 17 7.56 -9.45 -10.72
C LEU A 17 6.67 -10.68 -10.90
N LYS A 18 6.74 -11.62 -9.96
CA LYS A 18 5.90 -12.84 -10.01
C LYS A 18 4.41 -12.53 -9.84
N THR A 19 4.05 -11.39 -9.26
CA THR A 19 2.66 -10.91 -9.23
C THR A 19 2.31 -10.25 -10.56
N GLN A 20 3.18 -9.42 -11.13
CA GLN A 20 3.02 -8.83 -12.46
C GLN A 20 2.80 -9.88 -13.55
N GLU A 21 3.63 -10.93 -13.60
CA GLU A 21 3.49 -12.04 -14.55
C GLU A 21 2.10 -12.70 -14.47
N LYS A 22 1.53 -12.76 -13.27
CA LYS A 22 0.24 -13.40 -13.00
C LYS A 22 -0.95 -12.49 -13.28
N THR A 23 -0.81 -11.18 -13.10
CA THR A 23 -1.96 -10.25 -13.06
C THR A 23 -1.94 -9.19 -14.14
N GLY A 24 -0.77 -8.96 -14.77
CA GLY A 24 -0.55 -7.88 -15.72
C GLY A 24 -0.40 -6.49 -15.08
N ILE A 25 -0.46 -6.37 -13.75
CA ILE A 25 -0.23 -5.10 -13.04
C ILE A 25 1.27 -4.93 -12.80
N SER A 26 1.80 -3.75 -13.15
CA SER A 26 3.21 -3.41 -13.05
C SER A 26 3.79 -3.68 -11.65
N ALA A 27 4.98 -4.28 -11.61
CA ALA A 27 5.75 -4.53 -10.41
C ALA A 27 6.16 -3.21 -9.76
N VAL A 28 6.43 -2.17 -10.55
CA VAL A 28 6.64 -0.81 -10.06
C VAL A 28 5.39 -0.31 -9.34
N ALA A 29 4.20 -0.50 -9.93
CA ALA A 29 2.95 -0.08 -9.29
C ALA A 29 2.70 -0.79 -7.96
N ILE A 30 2.89 -2.11 -7.94
CA ILE A 30 2.76 -2.96 -6.74
C ILE A 30 3.75 -2.53 -5.66
N LEU A 31 5.03 -2.34 -6.01
CA LEU A 31 6.06 -1.93 -5.05
C LEU A 31 5.81 -0.52 -4.53
N ALA A 32 5.37 0.41 -5.37
CA ALA A 32 5.12 1.79 -4.95
C ALA A 32 3.99 1.87 -3.94
N GLN A 33 2.87 1.16 -4.21
CA GLN A 33 1.80 1.04 -3.24
C GLN A 33 2.27 0.29 -1.99
N ALA A 34 3.01 -0.82 -2.11
CA ALA A 34 3.52 -1.55 -0.95
C ALA A 34 4.45 -0.68 -0.07
N ALA A 35 5.33 0.11 -0.68
CA ALA A 35 6.23 1.02 0.02
C ALA A 35 5.45 2.13 0.74
N LEU A 36 4.50 2.77 0.05
CA LEU A 36 3.66 3.82 0.64
C LEU A 36 2.85 3.28 1.82
N GLU A 37 2.17 2.16 1.62
CA GLU A 37 1.22 1.58 2.55
C GLU A 37 1.94 0.99 3.79
N SER A 38 3.07 0.32 3.61
CA SER A 38 3.83 -0.27 4.73
C SER A 38 4.86 0.66 5.37
N GLY A 39 5.05 1.87 4.85
CA GLY A 39 6.14 2.76 5.25
C GLY A 39 7.51 2.12 4.96
N TRP A 40 7.75 1.75 3.70
CA TRP A 40 8.98 1.06 3.25
C TRP A 40 9.28 -0.21 4.05
N GLY A 41 8.23 -0.99 4.35
CA GLY A 41 8.32 -2.27 5.06
C GLY A 41 8.36 -2.15 6.58
N GLU A 42 8.32 -0.94 7.14
CA GLU A 42 8.33 -0.73 8.59
C GLU A 42 7.14 -1.41 9.28
N LYS A 43 5.95 -1.33 8.67
CA LYS A 43 4.67 -1.82 9.22
C LYS A 43 4.06 -2.92 8.34
N ALA A 44 4.76 -4.05 8.22
CA ALA A 44 4.27 -5.22 7.48
C ALA A 44 4.31 -6.54 8.30
N PRO A 45 3.80 -6.59 9.55
CA PRO A 45 3.80 -7.83 10.34
C PRO A 45 3.06 -8.95 9.59
N GLY A 46 3.63 -10.17 9.60
CA GLY A 46 3.05 -11.28 8.83
C GLY A 46 2.97 -11.02 7.33
N ASN A 47 3.89 -10.22 6.77
CA ASN A 47 3.95 -9.84 5.36
C ASN A 47 2.70 -9.11 4.83
N MET A 48 2.00 -8.33 5.67
CA MET A 48 0.74 -7.65 5.29
C MET A 48 0.93 -6.26 4.65
N PHE A 49 1.70 -6.14 3.56
CA PHE A 49 2.14 -4.84 3.02
C PHE A 49 1.04 -3.81 2.71
N PHE A 50 -0.20 -4.24 2.47
CA PHE A 50 -1.34 -3.36 2.15
C PHE A 50 -2.40 -3.30 3.26
N GLY A 51 -2.15 -3.90 4.42
CA GLY A 51 -3.06 -3.81 5.56
C GLY A 51 -4.46 -4.41 5.32
N ILE A 52 -4.55 -5.44 4.48
CA ILE A 52 -5.85 -6.08 4.14
C ILE A 52 -6.46 -6.69 5.41
N LYS A 53 -7.65 -6.19 5.77
CA LYS A 53 -8.45 -6.72 6.89
C LYS A 53 -8.85 -8.16 6.61
N ALA A 54 -8.83 -8.99 7.65
CA ALA A 54 -9.32 -10.36 7.54
C ALA A 54 -10.84 -10.41 7.73
N LYS A 55 -11.51 -11.23 6.92
CA LYS A 55 -12.94 -11.55 7.05
C LYS A 55 -13.12 -12.70 8.03
N ALA A 56 -14.32 -12.84 8.60
CA ALA A 56 -14.67 -13.98 9.45
C ALA A 56 -14.50 -15.33 8.70
N SER A 57 -14.74 -15.32 7.38
CA SER A 57 -14.57 -16.47 6.48
C SER A 57 -13.12 -16.81 6.13
N ASP A 58 -12.15 -15.93 6.44
CA ASP A 58 -10.73 -16.27 6.24
C ASP A 58 -10.32 -17.35 7.25
N LYS A 59 -9.57 -18.36 6.78
CA LYS A 59 -9.09 -19.46 7.64
C LYS A 59 -8.31 -18.92 8.85
N PRO A 60 -8.50 -19.47 10.07
CA PRO A 60 -7.85 -18.93 11.28
C PRO A 60 -6.33 -18.76 11.17
N HIS A 61 -5.63 -19.71 10.56
CA HIS A 61 -4.17 -19.64 10.37
C HIS A 61 -3.71 -18.57 9.36
N LYS A 62 -4.62 -17.95 8.60
CA LYS A 62 -4.34 -16.81 7.70
C LYS A 62 -4.65 -15.46 8.33
N ARG A 63 -5.03 -15.44 9.61
CA ARG A 63 -5.43 -14.24 10.33
C ARG A 63 -4.41 -13.93 11.43
N GLN A 64 -4.30 -12.65 11.74
CA GLN A 64 -3.53 -12.13 12.87
C GLN A 64 -4.26 -10.95 13.49
N LEU A 65 -4.11 -10.79 14.80
CA LEU A 65 -4.67 -9.67 15.54
C LEU A 65 -3.55 -8.64 15.77
N VAL A 66 -3.67 -7.46 15.19
CA VAL A 66 -2.60 -6.44 15.17
C VAL A 66 -3.12 -5.14 15.77
N VAL A 67 -2.24 -4.43 16.51
CA VAL A 67 -2.55 -3.09 16.99
C VAL A 67 -2.50 -2.11 15.83
N THR A 68 -3.56 -1.33 15.64
CA THR A 68 -3.67 -0.32 14.58
C THR A 68 -4.28 0.97 15.12
N THR A 69 -4.19 2.03 14.33
CA THR A 69 -4.85 3.31 14.58
C THR A 69 -5.94 3.53 13.55
N GLU A 70 -7.12 3.96 14.01
CA GLU A 70 -8.28 4.24 13.16
C GLU A 70 -8.82 5.63 13.51
N TYR A 71 -9.24 6.42 12.51
CA TYR A 71 -9.84 7.73 12.71
C TYR A 71 -11.32 7.68 12.38
N LEU A 72 -12.19 7.87 13.38
CA LEU A 72 -13.64 7.79 13.24
C LEU A 72 -14.32 9.10 13.64
N SER A 73 -15.57 9.28 13.22
CA SER A 73 -16.33 10.51 13.47
C SER A 73 -17.03 10.61 14.82
N SER A 74 -17.02 9.52 15.60
CA SER A 74 -17.71 9.39 16.89
C SER A 74 -16.90 8.51 17.85
N PRO A 75 -17.01 8.72 19.18
CA PRO A 75 -16.36 7.88 20.20
C PRO A 75 -17.11 6.57 20.50
N ASP A 76 -18.34 6.39 19.99
CA ASP A 76 -19.21 5.25 20.33
C ASP A 76 -19.09 4.07 19.35
N LYS A 77 -17.95 3.98 18.66
CA LYS A 77 -17.70 2.98 17.61
C LYS A 77 -16.80 1.84 18.08
N GLY A 78 -16.55 1.72 19.38
CA GLY A 78 -15.73 0.67 19.96
C GLY A 78 -16.20 -0.75 19.63
N HIS A 79 -17.51 -0.96 19.50
CA HIS A 79 -18.12 -2.26 19.15
C HIS A 79 -17.70 -2.79 17.75
N LEU A 80 -17.10 -1.95 16.90
CA LEU A 80 -16.61 -2.36 15.58
C LEU A 80 -15.29 -3.14 15.63
N PHE A 81 -14.64 -3.17 16.79
CA PHE A 81 -13.29 -3.72 16.96
C PHE A 81 -13.26 -4.85 17.98
N PRO A 82 -12.43 -5.89 17.76
CA PRO A 82 -12.22 -6.96 18.74
C PRO A 82 -11.73 -6.46 20.10
N LYS A 83 -10.88 -5.41 20.13
CA LYS A 83 -10.40 -4.79 21.37
C LYS A 83 -10.06 -3.32 21.15
N VAL A 84 -10.59 -2.46 22.01
CA VAL A 84 -10.18 -1.05 22.10
C VAL A 84 -9.07 -0.91 23.14
N LEU A 85 -8.05 -0.12 22.82
CA LEU A 85 -6.93 0.20 23.73
C LEU A 85 -7.02 1.65 24.21
N SER A 86 -7.34 2.60 23.32
CA SER A 86 -7.64 3.99 23.70
C SER A 86 -8.51 4.67 22.65
N ILE A 87 -9.24 5.70 23.07
CA ILE A 87 -10.03 6.61 22.23
C ILE A 87 -9.68 8.03 22.66
N GLU A 88 -9.28 8.86 21.71
CA GLU A 88 -8.84 10.24 21.96
C GLU A 88 -9.49 11.17 20.93
N GLN A 89 -10.09 12.28 21.37
CA GLN A 89 -10.58 13.29 20.44
C GLN A 89 -9.39 14.10 19.92
N VAL A 90 -9.20 14.13 18.59
CA VAL A 90 -8.10 14.87 17.97
C VAL A 90 -8.55 16.10 17.18
N ALA A 91 -9.83 16.18 16.84
CA ALA A 91 -10.47 17.38 16.27
C ALA A 91 -11.99 17.31 16.41
N ALA A 92 -12.70 18.37 15.98
CA ALA A 92 -14.15 18.35 15.86
C ALA A 92 -14.60 17.17 14.98
N LYS A 93 -15.48 16.31 15.52
CA LYS A 93 -15.96 15.08 14.85
C LYS A 93 -14.83 14.17 14.34
N ARG A 94 -13.68 14.13 15.03
CA ARG A 94 -12.56 13.25 14.68
C ARG A 94 -11.92 12.65 15.93
N TRP A 95 -11.98 11.33 16.00
CA TRP A 95 -11.54 10.52 17.13
C TRP A 95 -10.50 9.51 16.68
N LYS A 96 -9.36 9.50 17.35
CA LYS A 96 -8.27 8.56 17.14
C LYS A 96 -8.47 7.35 18.05
N TYR A 97 -8.65 6.19 17.44
CA TYR A 97 -8.78 4.91 18.12
C TYR A 97 -7.45 4.18 18.02
N LYS A 98 -6.91 3.72 19.15
CA LYS A 98 -5.88 2.68 19.18
C LYS A 98 -6.57 1.37 19.52
N VAL A 99 -6.56 0.40 18.61
CA VAL A 99 -7.36 -0.83 18.70
C VAL A 99 -6.53 -2.04 18.31
N LYS A 100 -6.96 -3.24 18.69
CA LYS A 100 -6.57 -4.46 17.99
C LYS A 100 -7.64 -4.82 16.98
N ASP A 101 -7.23 -5.15 15.76
CA ASP A 101 -8.14 -5.58 14.69
C ASP A 101 -7.56 -6.76 13.90
N TRP A 102 -8.41 -7.47 13.16
CA TRP A 102 -8.05 -8.65 12.39
C TRP A 102 -7.53 -8.27 11.01
N PHE A 103 -6.32 -8.75 10.71
CA PHE A 103 -5.66 -8.60 9.43
C PHE A 103 -5.29 -9.95 8.84
N ARG A 104 -5.17 -10.01 7.52
CA ARG A 104 -4.59 -11.16 6.84
C ARG A 104 -3.08 -11.22 7.15
N LYS A 105 -2.56 -12.44 7.28
CA LYS A 105 -1.13 -12.73 7.27
C LYS A 105 -0.80 -13.68 6.14
N TYR A 106 0.40 -13.53 5.61
CA TYR A 106 0.86 -14.22 4.43
C TYR A 106 2.17 -14.92 4.71
N ARG A 107 2.37 -16.05 4.04
CA ARG A 107 3.62 -16.82 4.12
C ARG A 107 4.83 -16.00 3.66
N ASN A 108 4.65 -15.15 2.66
CA ASN A 108 5.68 -14.28 2.09
C ASN A 108 5.05 -13.02 1.47
N PRO A 109 5.84 -12.01 1.07
CA PRO A 109 5.34 -10.76 0.49
C PRO A 109 4.42 -10.95 -0.71
N LYS A 110 4.77 -11.88 -1.63
CA LYS A 110 3.96 -12.21 -2.81
C LYS A 110 2.51 -12.55 -2.46
N GLY A 111 2.27 -13.22 -1.33
CA GLY A 111 0.90 -13.52 -0.90
C GLY A 111 0.04 -12.26 -0.75
N SER A 112 0.59 -11.21 -0.14
CA SER A 112 -0.12 -9.93 0.01
C SER A 112 -0.21 -9.15 -1.31
N PHE A 113 0.82 -9.26 -2.16
CA PHE A 113 0.87 -8.61 -3.48
C PHE A 113 -0.19 -9.20 -4.41
N ASP A 114 -0.31 -10.53 -4.44
CA ASP A 114 -1.35 -11.24 -5.19
C ASP A 114 -2.77 -10.88 -4.70
N ASP A 115 -2.99 -10.83 -3.38
CA ASP A 115 -4.31 -10.50 -2.81
C ASP A 115 -4.71 -9.04 -3.09
N HIS A 116 -3.74 -8.12 -3.07
CA HIS A 116 -3.96 -6.72 -3.42
C HIS A 116 -4.21 -6.54 -4.92
N ALA A 117 -3.45 -7.19 -5.79
CA ALA A 117 -3.72 -7.18 -7.23
C ALA A 117 -5.11 -7.77 -7.55
N LYS A 118 -5.49 -8.86 -6.85
CA LYS A 118 -6.81 -9.49 -7.00
C LYS A 118 -7.96 -8.54 -6.66
N PHE A 119 -7.80 -7.64 -5.69
CA PHE A 119 -8.82 -6.63 -5.39
C PHE A 119 -9.17 -5.78 -6.63
N PHE A 120 -8.16 -5.31 -7.38
CA PHE A 120 -8.40 -4.55 -8.60
C PHE A 120 -9.01 -5.40 -9.72
N LEU A 121 -8.53 -6.65 -9.87
CA LEU A 121 -9.04 -7.55 -10.91
C LEU A 121 -10.50 -7.96 -10.69
N GLN A 122 -10.94 -8.07 -9.44
CA GLN A 122 -12.30 -8.55 -9.12
C GLN A 122 -13.33 -7.43 -9.02
N ASN A 123 -12.89 -6.20 -8.74
CA ASN A 123 -13.79 -5.08 -8.56
C ASN A 123 -13.95 -4.32 -9.88
N LYS A 124 -15.14 -4.42 -10.51
CA LYS A 124 -15.48 -3.77 -11.79
C LYS A 124 -15.21 -2.26 -11.78
N ARG A 125 -15.22 -1.61 -10.61
CA ARG A 125 -14.85 -0.20 -10.43
C ARG A 125 -13.47 0.15 -11.00
N TYR A 126 -12.53 -0.80 -10.98
CA TYR A 126 -11.15 -0.60 -11.43
C TYR A 126 -10.84 -1.24 -12.79
N ALA A 127 -11.86 -1.62 -13.56
CA ALA A 127 -11.66 -2.30 -14.84
C ALA A 127 -10.81 -1.49 -15.83
N THR A 128 -10.97 -0.16 -15.87
CA THR A 128 -10.13 0.72 -16.71
C THR A 128 -8.67 0.72 -16.24
N ALA A 129 -8.43 0.81 -14.93
CA ALA A 129 -7.09 0.75 -14.37
C ALA A 129 -6.39 -0.56 -14.72
N VAL A 130 -7.08 -1.71 -14.63
CA VAL A 130 -6.51 -3.01 -14.99
C VAL A 130 -6.08 -3.06 -16.46
N LYS A 131 -6.83 -2.45 -17.39
CA LYS A 131 -6.46 -2.41 -18.82
C LYS A 131 -5.14 -1.68 -19.07
N VAL A 132 -4.87 -0.63 -18.29
CA VAL A 132 -3.63 0.13 -18.37
C VAL A 132 -2.58 -0.33 -17.35
N GLY A 133 -2.80 -1.45 -16.67
CA GLY A 133 -2.03 -1.89 -15.50
C GLY A 133 -0.54 -2.11 -15.72
N LYS A 134 -0.10 -2.22 -16.99
CA LYS A 134 1.31 -2.33 -17.35
C LYS A 134 2.06 -1.00 -17.19
N ASP A 135 1.39 0.13 -17.37
CA ASP A 135 1.97 1.45 -17.10
C ASP A 135 1.64 1.86 -15.66
N PRO A 136 2.63 1.98 -14.76
CA PRO A 136 2.38 2.29 -13.36
C PRO A 136 1.73 3.67 -13.18
N LEU A 137 2.08 4.68 -13.99
CA LEU A 137 1.52 6.01 -13.86
C LEU A 137 0.07 6.03 -14.34
N ALA A 138 -0.21 5.44 -15.51
CA ALA A 138 -1.57 5.32 -16.00
C ALA A 138 -2.45 4.51 -15.02
N PHE A 139 -1.91 3.45 -14.44
CA PHE A 139 -2.61 2.67 -13.41
C PHE A 139 -2.98 3.53 -12.20
N PHE A 140 -2.04 4.31 -11.66
CA PHE A 140 -2.32 5.19 -10.51
C PHE A 140 -3.36 6.25 -10.81
N GLU A 141 -3.29 6.84 -12.00
CA GLU A 141 -4.25 7.84 -12.44
C GLU A 141 -5.67 7.24 -12.49
N GLU A 142 -5.82 6.06 -13.09
CA GLU A 142 -7.12 5.41 -13.22
C GLU A 142 -7.69 4.91 -11.89
N ILE A 143 -6.87 4.36 -10.97
CA ILE A 143 -7.39 4.02 -9.63
C ILE A 143 -7.74 5.27 -8.82
N ALA A 144 -7.07 6.41 -9.05
CA ALA A 144 -7.38 7.68 -8.40
C ALA A 144 -8.71 8.24 -8.92
N LYS A 145 -8.90 8.30 -10.25
CA LYS A 145 -10.18 8.66 -10.89
C LYS A 145 -11.33 7.77 -10.44
N ALA A 146 -11.07 6.47 -10.31
CA ALA A 146 -12.03 5.51 -9.79
C ALA A 146 -12.34 5.72 -8.30
N GLY A 147 -11.59 6.54 -7.57
CA GLY A 147 -11.83 6.87 -6.16
C GLY A 147 -11.27 5.82 -5.18
N TYR A 148 -10.12 5.23 -5.49
CA TYR A 148 -9.37 4.38 -4.55
C TYR A 148 -8.90 5.14 -3.30
N ALA A 149 -8.51 6.41 -3.48
CA ALA A 149 -8.16 7.31 -2.40
C ALA A 149 -8.93 8.62 -2.53
N THR A 150 -9.26 9.25 -1.40
CA THR A 150 -9.93 10.55 -1.36
C THR A 150 -8.95 11.72 -1.38
N SER A 151 -7.65 11.46 -1.21
CA SER A 151 -6.62 12.50 -1.17
C SER A 151 -6.32 13.00 -2.59
N PRO A 152 -6.31 14.32 -2.83
CA PRO A 152 -6.06 14.88 -4.17
C PRO A 152 -4.61 14.65 -4.64
N VAL A 153 -3.67 14.47 -3.71
CA VAL A 153 -2.23 14.28 -4.01
C VAL A 153 -1.83 12.81 -4.15
N TYR A 154 -2.80 11.89 -4.13
CA TYR A 154 -2.53 10.44 -4.16
C TYR A 154 -1.73 10.00 -5.38
N PHE A 155 -2.08 10.51 -6.56
CA PHE A 155 -1.35 10.24 -7.80
C PHE A 155 0.08 10.77 -7.72
N ASP A 156 0.27 12.03 -7.36
CA ASP A 156 1.58 12.69 -7.38
C ASP A 156 2.58 11.97 -6.48
N VAL A 157 2.14 11.52 -5.30
CA VAL A 157 3.03 10.83 -4.39
C VAL A 157 3.38 9.43 -4.89
N LEU A 158 2.41 8.67 -5.41
CA LEU A 158 2.74 7.37 -6.00
C LEU A 158 3.63 7.52 -7.23
N ALA A 159 3.46 8.56 -8.05
CA ALA A 159 4.34 8.85 -9.17
C ALA A 159 5.77 9.15 -8.69
N LYS A 160 5.94 9.96 -7.62
CA LYS A 160 7.26 10.20 -6.98
C LYS A 160 7.89 8.89 -6.48
N VAL A 161 7.12 8.07 -5.76
CA VAL A 161 7.59 6.79 -5.21
C VAL A 161 7.96 5.80 -6.33
N ALA A 162 7.16 5.70 -7.38
CA ALA A 162 7.41 4.83 -8.52
C ALA A 162 8.70 5.22 -9.27
N ARG A 163 8.91 6.51 -9.55
CA ARG A 163 10.17 6.99 -10.15
C ARG A 163 11.38 6.66 -9.28
N MET A 164 11.23 6.72 -7.96
CA MET A 164 12.29 6.32 -7.04
C MET A 164 12.56 4.82 -7.08
N ILE A 165 11.52 3.99 -7.16
CA ILE A 165 11.66 2.55 -7.32
C ILE A 165 12.34 2.20 -8.64
N GLU A 166 11.94 2.83 -9.75
CA GLU A 166 12.51 2.62 -11.08
C GLU A 166 14.03 2.86 -11.10
N ARG A 167 14.53 3.84 -10.35
CA ARG A 167 15.98 4.08 -10.21
C ARG A 167 16.73 2.90 -9.61
N TYR A 168 16.12 2.16 -8.69
CA TYR A 168 16.76 1.03 -8.02
C TYR A 168 16.39 -0.33 -8.61
N LEU A 169 15.57 -0.36 -9.68
CA LEU A 169 15.33 -1.59 -10.41
C LEU A 169 16.61 -2.01 -11.14
N PRO A 170 16.96 -3.30 -11.12
CA PRO A 170 18.10 -3.75 -11.91
C PRO A 170 17.84 -3.47 -13.39
N THR A 171 18.84 -2.98 -14.12
CA THR A 171 18.73 -2.51 -15.51
C THR A 171 18.08 -3.53 -16.45
N ALA A 172 18.31 -4.83 -16.22
CA ALA A 172 17.70 -5.93 -16.98
C ALA A 172 16.17 -6.05 -16.81
N PHE A 173 15.58 -5.31 -15.86
CA PHE A 173 14.16 -5.33 -15.53
C PHE A 173 13.53 -3.93 -15.54
N SER A 174 14.29 -2.88 -15.88
CA SER A 174 13.75 -1.54 -16.05
C SER A 174 13.09 -1.42 -17.43
N GLU A 175 11.78 -1.17 -17.45
CA GLU A 175 11.03 -0.89 -18.69
C GLU A 175 11.51 0.40 -19.40
N ARG A 176 12.40 1.18 -18.76
CA ARG A 176 13.01 2.43 -19.27
C ARG A 176 14.55 2.39 -19.35
N ALA A 177 15.15 1.20 -19.39
CA ALA A 177 16.60 0.99 -19.24
C ALA A 177 17.54 1.79 -20.18
N VAL A 178 17.05 2.49 -21.21
CA VAL A 178 17.90 3.12 -22.23
C VAL A 178 18.15 4.62 -21.99
N LEU A 179 17.45 5.29 -21.07
CA LEU A 179 17.47 6.78 -21.00
C LEU A 179 17.86 7.41 -19.65
N LEU A 180 18.18 6.63 -18.61
CA LEU A 180 18.51 7.21 -17.32
C LEU A 180 20.03 7.28 -17.11
N PRO A 181 20.59 8.47 -16.77
CA PRO A 181 22.00 8.58 -16.44
C PRO A 181 22.34 7.78 -15.16
N PRO A 182 23.62 7.43 -14.95
CA PRO A 182 24.07 6.73 -13.76
C PRO A 182 23.64 7.47 -12.48
N ILE A 183 23.28 6.70 -11.46
CA ILE A 183 22.86 7.21 -10.16
C ILE A 183 24.11 7.68 -9.41
N GLU A 184 24.47 8.96 -9.54
CA GLU A 184 25.66 9.48 -8.85
C GLU A 184 25.40 9.84 -7.38
N ASP A 185 24.15 10.11 -6.96
CA ASP A 185 23.87 10.57 -5.60
C ASP A 185 22.75 9.78 -4.92
N ALA A 186 23.09 8.64 -4.32
CA ALA A 186 22.16 7.81 -3.54
C ALA A 186 21.95 8.28 -2.08
N GLU A 187 22.62 9.35 -1.65
CA GLU A 187 22.64 9.77 -0.24
C GLU A 187 21.65 10.90 0.11
N HIS A 188 21.13 11.64 -0.86
CA HIS A 188 20.16 12.71 -0.62
C HIS A 188 18.85 12.44 -1.35
N LEU A 189 17.94 11.78 -0.63
CA LEU A 189 16.53 11.72 -1.02
C LEU A 189 15.98 13.15 -1.06
N PRO A 190 15.20 13.55 -2.08
CA PRO A 190 14.17 14.55 -1.81
C PRO A 190 13.24 13.88 -0.80
N GLU A 191 13.32 14.33 0.45
CA GLU A 191 12.44 13.86 1.51
C GLU A 191 11.02 14.00 0.98
N ILE A 192 10.29 12.87 0.82
CA ILE A 192 8.84 12.97 0.75
C ILE A 192 8.48 13.53 2.10
N LEU A 193 8.23 14.84 2.13
CA LEU A 193 8.08 15.59 3.37
C LEU A 193 7.03 14.85 4.22
N GLU A 194 7.25 14.74 5.53
CA GLU A 194 6.30 14.04 6.40
C GLU A 194 4.86 14.57 6.22
N GLU A 195 4.69 15.83 5.84
CA GLU A 195 3.43 16.45 5.47
C GLU A 195 2.76 15.83 4.23
N ASP A 196 3.52 15.51 3.17
CA ASP A 196 3.02 14.79 1.97
C ASP A 196 2.56 13.38 2.38
N LEU A 197 3.32 12.69 3.24
CA LEU A 197 2.92 11.38 3.77
C LEU A 197 1.69 11.49 4.69
N ARG A 198 1.59 12.51 5.54
CA ARG A 198 0.42 12.74 6.40
C ARG A 198 -0.83 13.07 5.58
N ALA A 199 -0.70 13.77 4.45
CA ALA A 199 -1.80 14.08 3.53
C ALA A 199 -2.33 12.85 2.76
N LEU A 200 -1.51 11.80 2.62
CA LEU A 200 -1.91 10.50 2.06
C LEU A 200 -2.38 9.51 3.13
N VAL A 201 -1.91 9.70 4.36
CA VAL A 201 -2.17 8.85 5.52
C VAL A 201 -3.07 9.56 6.52
N PRO A 202 -4.38 9.70 6.24
CA PRO A 202 -5.36 9.75 7.32
C PRO A 202 -5.71 8.34 7.82
N ASN A 203 -5.58 7.28 7.00
CA ASN A 203 -6.13 5.96 7.31
C ASN A 203 -5.25 4.82 6.75
N TRP A 204 -4.27 4.41 7.56
CA TRP A 204 -3.64 3.09 7.46
C TRP A 204 -4.32 2.17 8.48
N PRO A 205 -4.87 1.02 8.08
CA PRO A 205 -5.10 0.55 6.70
C PRO A 205 -6.29 1.25 6.01
N LYS A 206 -6.22 1.44 4.70
CA LYS A 206 -7.41 1.84 3.92
C LYS A 206 -8.43 0.71 3.96
N ARG A 207 -9.71 1.06 4.10
CA ARG A 207 -10.82 0.12 3.92
C ARG A 207 -10.76 -0.44 2.50
N VAL A 208 -10.19 -1.63 2.35
CA VAL A 208 -10.72 -2.59 1.36
C VAL A 208 -12.07 -2.99 1.94
N ASP A 209 -13.09 -2.24 1.53
CA ASP A 209 -14.51 -2.56 1.68
C ASP A 209 -14.85 -3.81 2.51
N ARG A 210 -15.52 -3.57 3.65
CA ARG A 210 -16.40 -4.56 4.27
C ARG A 210 -17.60 -4.78 3.33
N GLN A 211 -17.37 -5.33 2.14
CA GLN A 211 -18.43 -5.96 1.35
C GLN A 211 -18.29 -7.47 1.58
N GLY A 212 -19.33 -8.01 2.19
CA GLY A 212 -19.39 -9.28 2.90
C GLY A 212 -20.16 -9.06 4.18
#